data_AF-A0A7K3RT79-F1
#
_entry.id   AF-A0A7K3RT79-F1
#
_cell.length_a   1.000
_cell.length_b   1.000
_cell.length_c   1.000
_cell.angle_alpha   90.00
_cell.angle_beta   90.00
_cell.angle_gamma   90.00
#
_symmetry.space_group_name_H-M   'P 1'
#
loop_
_entity.id
_entity.type
_entity.pdbx_description
1 polymer ?
#
loop_
_entity_poly.entity_id
_entity_poly.type
_entity_poly.pdbx_seq_one_letter_code
_entity_poly.pdbx_strand_id
1 'polypeptide(L)'
;LIAVALPRGEALLVALLAVASAGAAYVPLDPRYPADRLRHMLDDSRPLLLVTDRTHPWGGNLPLLTVAPDGTVPGAEAEAAGRAGGGEPEAAGRAGGGEREGDGPVPSEAAHPGDPAYVIYTSGSTGR
;
A
#
# COMPACT_ATOMS: atom_id res chain seq x y z
N LEU A 1 0.43 3.27 -9.44
CA LEU A 1 1.71 3.01 -8.76
C LEU A 1 1.65 3.60 -7.36
N ILE A 2 2.18 2.89 -6.36
CA ILE A 2 2.28 3.34 -4.97
C ILE A 2 3.76 3.31 -4.58
N ALA A 3 4.34 4.44 -4.17
CA ALA A 3 5.70 4.45 -3.67
C ALA A 3 5.73 3.92 -2.23
N VAL A 4 6.70 3.07 -1.92
CA VAL A 4 6.89 2.48 -0.59
C VAL A 4 8.30 2.79 -0.11
N ALA A 5 8.41 3.62 0.92
CA ALA A 5 9.66 4.07 1.48
C ALA A 5 9.69 3.79 2.99
N LEU A 6 9.97 2.52 3.31
CA LEU A 6 10.04 2.01 4.67
C LEU A 6 11.39 1.34 4.91
N PRO A 7 11.93 1.39 6.15
CA PRO A 7 13.07 0.56 6.51
C PRO A 7 12.71 -0.92 6.40
N ARG A 8 13.72 -1.79 6.32
CA ARG A 8 13.50 -3.24 6.34
C ARG A 8 12.85 -3.64 7.68
N GLY A 9 11.73 -4.34 7.61
CA GLY A 9 10.96 -4.77 8.77
C GLY A 9 9.56 -5.25 8.38
N GLU A 10 8.73 -5.50 9.38
CA GLU A 10 7.35 -6.01 9.21
C GLU A 10 6.48 -5.02 8.44
N ALA A 11 6.53 -3.73 8.79
CA ALA A 11 5.80 -2.67 8.09
C ALA A 11 6.06 -2.65 6.58
N LEU A 12 7.30 -2.94 6.13
CA LEU A 12 7.60 -3.03 4.70
C LEU A 12 6.83 -4.17 4.05
N LEU A 13 6.83 -5.37 4.64
CA LEU A 13 6.09 -6.50 4.09
C LEU A 13 4.58 -6.26 4.08
N VAL A 14 4.05 -5.72 5.18
CA VAL A 14 2.62 -5.36 5.28
C VAL A 14 2.24 -4.35 4.20
N ALA A 15 3.04 -3.30 4.00
CA ALA A 15 2.78 -2.30 2.98
C ALA A 15 2.81 -2.87 1.55
N LEU A 16 3.79 -3.72 1.23
CA LEU A 16 3.89 -4.35 -0.10
C LEU A 16 2.68 -5.26 -0.37
N LEU A 17 2.26 -6.05 0.62
CA LEU A 17 1.09 -6.90 0.53
C LEU A 17 -0.20 -6.07 0.44
N ALA A 18 -0.35 -5.01 1.23
CA ALA A 18 -1.51 -4.12 1.19
C ALA A 18 -1.65 -3.46 -0.19
N VAL A 19 -0.55 -3.04 -0.81
CA VAL A 19 -0.55 -2.47 -2.17
C VAL A 19 -0.98 -3.51 -3.20
N ALA A 20 -0.46 -4.75 -3.11
CA ALA A 20 -0.85 -5.83 -4.00
C ALA A 20 -2.32 -6.24 -3.81
N SER A 21 -2.80 -6.35 -2.57
CA SER A 21 -4.20 -6.65 -2.23
C SER A 21 -5.16 -5.57 -2.71
N ALA A 22 -4.70 -4.31 -2.81
CA ALA A 22 -5.46 -3.21 -3.39
C ALA A 22 -5.44 -3.21 -4.94
N GLY A 23 -4.81 -4.21 -5.58
CA GLY A 23 -4.70 -4.30 -7.04
C GLY A 23 -3.71 -3.30 -7.65
N ALA A 24 -2.78 -2.76 -6.87
CA ALA A 24 -1.82 -1.76 -7.34
C ALA A 24 -0.39 -2.30 -7.42
N ALA A 25 0.42 -1.73 -8.31
CA ALA A 25 1.86 -1.95 -8.33
C ALA A 25 2.60 -1.00 -7.36
N TYR A 26 3.63 -1.52 -6.69
CA TYR A 26 4.50 -0.73 -5.83
C TYR A 26 5.81 -0.29 -6.53
N VAL A 27 6.37 0.81 -6.04
CA VAL A 27 7.71 1.32 -6.38
C VAL A 27 8.52 1.33 -5.09
N PRO A 28 9.47 0.39 -4.87
CA PRO A 28 10.23 0.35 -3.64
C PRO A 28 11.32 1.42 -3.67
N LEU A 29 11.35 2.26 -2.65
CA LEU A 29 12.32 3.32 -2.46
C LEU A 29 13.17 3.02 -1.22
N ASP A 30 14.50 3.09 -1.34
CA ASP A 30 15.37 3.04 -0.16
C ASP A 30 15.49 4.47 0.43
N PRO A 31 14.96 4.75 1.64
CA PRO A 31 15.01 6.09 2.22
C PRO A 31 16.44 6.60 2.48
N ARG A 32 17.45 5.71 2.37
CA ARG A 32 18.87 6.04 2.52
C ARG A 32 19.50 6.56 1.23
N TYR A 33 18.79 6.51 0.10
CA TYR A 33 19.28 7.14 -1.13
C TYR A 33 19.32 8.66 -1.02
N PRO A 34 20.22 9.32 -1.77
CA PRO A 34 20.23 10.77 -1.87
C PRO A 34 18.86 11.33 -2.25
N ALA A 35 18.47 12.45 -1.64
CA ALA A 35 17.15 13.05 -1.85
C ALA A 35 16.84 13.32 -3.33
N ASP A 36 17.83 13.75 -4.12
CA ASP A 36 17.64 14.05 -5.54
C ASP A 36 17.37 12.79 -6.37
N ARG A 37 17.99 11.67 -6.01
CA ARG A 37 17.69 10.37 -6.62
C ARG A 37 16.26 9.93 -6.30
N LEU A 38 15.82 10.11 -5.06
CA LEU A 38 14.46 9.79 -4.65
C LEU A 38 13.43 10.67 -5.37
N ARG A 39 13.69 11.98 -5.51
CA ARG A 39 12.87 12.90 -6.31
C ARG A 39 12.80 12.45 -7.76
N HIS A 40 13.94 12.12 -8.37
CA HIS A 40 13.97 11.62 -9.74
C HIS A 40 13.11 10.37 -9.92
N MET A 41 13.24 9.38 -9.04
CA MET A 41 12.43 8.16 -9.07
C MET A 41 10.94 8.44 -8.91
N LEU A 42 10.56 9.37 -8.04
CA LEU A 42 9.16 9.79 -7.86
C LEU A 42 8.62 10.54 -9.07
N ASP A 43 9.41 11.45 -9.65
CA ASP A 43 9.02 12.25 -10.82
C ASP A 43 8.84 11.36 -12.07
N ASP A 44 9.70 10.35 -12.22
CA ASP A 44 9.67 9.39 -13.32
C ASP A 44 8.52 8.37 -13.15
N SER A 45 8.36 7.80 -11.95
CA SER A 45 7.32 6.80 -11.69
C SER A 45 5.91 7.38 -11.45
N ARG A 46 5.78 8.66 -11.09
CA ARG A 46 4.50 9.35 -10.84
C ARG A 46 3.52 8.54 -9.98
N PRO A 47 3.91 8.11 -8.77
CA PRO A 47 3.03 7.35 -7.89
C PRO A 47 1.87 8.23 -7.40
N LEU A 48 0.74 7.59 -7.05
CA LEU A 48 -0.44 8.31 -6.53
C LEU A 48 -0.34 8.60 -5.03
N LEU A 49 0.50 7.84 -4.32
CA LEU A 49 0.61 7.84 -2.86
C LEU A 49 2.04 7.43 -2.48
N LEU A 50 2.56 8.00 -1.39
CA LEU A 50 3.78 7.55 -0.73
C LEU A 50 3.46 6.93 0.63
N VAL A 51 3.76 5.65 0.79
CA VAL A 51 3.69 4.92 2.06
C VAL A 51 5.03 5.04 2.77
N THR A 52 5.05 5.52 4.01
CA THR A 52 6.30 5.82 4.73
C THR A 52 6.12 5.80 6.25
N ASP A 53 7.22 5.80 7.01
CA ASP A 53 7.22 5.83 8.49
C ASP A 53 7.20 7.26 9.05
N ARG A 54 7.53 8.25 8.20
CA ARG A 54 7.63 9.66 8.58
C ARG A 54 7.55 10.58 7.36
N THR A 55 7.35 11.87 7.60
CA THR A 55 7.42 12.88 6.54
C THR A 55 8.84 13.00 5.98
N HIS A 56 8.97 13.03 4.66
CA HIS A 56 10.24 13.16 3.96
C HIS A 56 10.25 14.38 3.02
N PRO A 57 11.30 15.24 3.03
CA PRO A 57 11.37 16.43 2.17
C PRO A 57 11.41 16.15 0.66
N TRP A 58 11.70 14.91 0.27
CA TRP A 58 11.72 14.49 -1.13
C TRP A 58 10.37 13.94 -1.61
N GLY A 59 9.38 13.74 -0.71
CA GLY A 59 8.03 13.28 -1.07
C GLY A 59 7.17 14.33 -1.78
N GLY A 60 7.60 15.60 -1.78
CA GLY A 60 6.89 16.69 -2.45
C GLY A 60 5.46 16.86 -1.91
N ASN A 61 4.51 16.99 -2.83
CA ASN A 61 3.07 17.13 -2.53
C ASN A 61 2.29 15.81 -2.65
N LEU A 62 2.99 14.67 -2.73
CA LEU A 62 2.31 13.38 -2.78
C LEU A 62 1.50 13.16 -1.50
N PRO A 63 0.26 12.66 -1.60
CA PRO A 63 -0.44 12.15 -0.45
C PRO A 63 0.44 11.14 0.31
N LEU A 64 0.42 11.23 1.64
CA LEU A 64 1.24 10.39 2.51
C LEU A 64 0.34 9.44 3.30
N LEU A 65 0.72 8.16 3.33
CA LEU A 65 0.19 7.18 4.26
C LEU A 65 1.30 6.82 5.25
N THR A 66 1.13 7.23 6.51
CA THR A 66 2.10 6.91 7.56
C THR A 66 1.80 5.54 8.16
N VAL A 67 2.81 4.69 8.26
CA VAL A 67 2.72 3.34 8.81
C VAL A 67 3.67 3.21 10.00
N ALA A 68 3.18 2.67 11.11
CA ALA A 68 3.97 2.40 12.30
C ALA A 68 4.88 1.16 12.08
N PRO A 69 5.93 0.95 12.92
CA PRO A 69 6.87 -0.16 12.74
C PRO A 69 6.24 -1.56 12.71
N ASP A 70 5.11 -1.75 13.38
CA ASP A 70 4.32 -2.99 13.43
C ASP A 70 3.35 -3.15 12.25
N GLY A 71 3.37 -2.22 11.29
CA GLY A 71 2.50 -2.24 10.11
C GLY A 71 1.13 -1.61 10.33
N THR A 72 0.83 -1.07 11.52
CA THR A 72 -0.46 -0.40 11.77
C THR A 72 -0.49 1.00 11.15
N VAL A 73 -1.69 1.45 10.75
CA VAL A 73 -1.92 2.80 10.25
C VAL A 73 -2.61 3.61 11.34
N PRO A 74 -1.98 4.65 11.90
CA PRO A 74 -2.59 5.48 12.94
C PRO A 74 -3.92 6.07 12.46
N GLY A 75 -4.99 5.85 13.22
CA GLY A 75 -6.34 6.36 12.91
C GLY A 75 -7.18 5.49 11.98
N ALA A 76 -6.64 4.39 11.42
CA ALA A 76 -7.41 3.49 10.55
C ALA A 76 -8.53 2.73 11.28
N GLU A 77 -8.37 2.50 12.59
CA GLU A 77 -9.36 1.80 13.43
C GLU A 77 -10.70 2.55 13.48
N ALA A 78 -10.67 3.88 13.41
CA ALA A 78 -11.87 4.71 13.37
C ALA A 78 -12.63 4.59 12.03
N GLU A 79 -11.93 4.40 10.92
CA GLU A 79 -12.55 4.23 9.60
C GLU A 79 -13.12 2.83 9.38
N ALA A 80 -12.44 1.79 9.87
CA ALA A 80 -12.92 0.40 9.78
C ALA A 80 -14.26 0.22 10.49
N ALA A 81 -14.43 0.84 11.66
CA ALA A 81 -15.70 0.83 12.41
C ALA A 81 -16.86 1.48 11.64
N GLY A 82 -16.58 2.47 10.77
CA GLY A 82 -17.59 3.14 9.94
C GLY A 82 -18.08 2.32 8.75
N ARG A 83 -17.23 1.45 8.18
CA ARG A 83 -17.61 0.58 7.04
C ARG A 83 -18.48 -0.62 7.45
N ALA A 84 -18.42 -1.03 8.71
CA ALA A 84 -19.28 -2.09 9.26
C ALA A 84 -20.75 -1.66 9.47
N GLY A 85 -21.10 -0.39 9.23
CA GLY A 85 -22.41 0.18 9.55
C GLY A 85 -23.44 0.27 8.42
N GLY A 86 -23.22 -0.34 7.25
CA GLY A 86 -24.09 -0.16 6.08
C GLY A 86 -24.51 -1.45 5.39
N GLY A 87 -25.59 -2.08 5.87
CA GLY A 87 -26.31 -3.14 5.16
C GLY A 87 -26.84 -4.24 6.08
N GLU A 88 -28.13 -4.21 6.40
CA GLU A 88 -28.80 -5.39 6.99
C GLU A 88 -28.86 -6.51 5.92
N PRO A 89 -28.37 -7.73 6.21
CA PRO A 89 -28.61 -8.86 5.34
C PRO A 89 -29.98 -9.46 5.67
N GLU A 90 -30.87 -9.51 4.67
CA GLU A 90 -32.10 -10.27 4.75
C GLU A 90 -31.78 -11.75 5.00
N ALA A 91 -32.30 -12.28 6.11
CA ALA A 91 -31.98 -13.62 6.60
C ALA A 91 -32.65 -14.72 5.78
N ALA A 92 -31.88 -15.69 5.29
CA ALA A 92 -32.39 -17.02 4.97
C ALA A 92 -31.31 -18.12 5.10
N GLY A 93 -31.50 -19.03 6.07
CA GLY A 93 -31.02 -20.42 6.00
C GLY A 93 -29.71 -20.76 6.71
N ARG A 94 -29.80 -21.27 7.95
CA ARG A 94 -28.69 -21.88 8.71
C ARG A 94 -28.36 -23.29 8.21
N ALA A 95 -27.06 -23.62 8.04
CA ALA A 95 -26.46 -24.89 8.51
C ALA A 95 -24.92 -24.90 8.39
N GLY A 96 -24.22 -24.89 9.55
CA GLY A 96 -23.02 -25.71 9.80
C GLY A 96 -21.62 -25.16 9.48
N GLY A 97 -20.84 -24.86 10.54
CA GLY A 97 -19.37 -24.79 10.51
C GLY A 97 -18.79 -23.39 10.36
N GLY A 98 -18.53 -22.72 11.49
CA GLY A 98 -18.11 -21.32 11.53
C GLY A 98 -16.63 -21.10 11.18
N GLU A 99 -16.40 -20.50 10.02
CA GLU A 99 -15.32 -19.55 9.79
C GLU A 99 -16.00 -18.18 9.73
N ARG A 100 -15.55 -17.21 10.54
CA ARG A 100 -16.15 -15.87 10.54
C ARG A 100 -15.78 -15.18 9.24
N GLU A 101 -16.70 -15.23 8.28
CA GLU A 101 -16.72 -14.39 7.09
C GLU A 101 -16.97 -12.94 7.53
N GLY A 102 -15.88 -12.23 7.84
CA GLY A 102 -15.88 -10.85 8.32
C GLY A 102 -14.71 -10.02 7.77
N ASP A 103 -14.16 -10.43 6.62
CA ASP A 103 -13.04 -9.79 5.92
C ASP A 103 -13.24 -9.98 4.40
N GLY A 104 -14.40 -9.55 3.91
CA GLY A 104 -14.71 -9.66 2.48
C GLY A 104 -13.62 -8.98 1.65
N PRO A 105 -13.16 -9.56 0.53
CA PRO A 105 -12.09 -8.99 -0.26
C PRO A 105 -12.45 -7.55 -0.60
N VAL A 106 -11.49 -6.63 -0.40
CA VAL A 106 -11.53 -5.34 -1.10
C VAL A 106 -11.87 -5.64 -2.56
N PRO A 107 -12.94 -5.06 -3.14
CA PRO A 107 -13.38 -5.40 -4.48
C PRO A 107 -12.28 -4.96 -5.45
N SER A 108 -11.34 -5.86 -5.71
CA SER A 108 -10.38 -5.76 -6.78
C SER A 108 -11.00 -6.50 -7.95
N GLU A 109 -11.13 -5.82 -9.09
CA GLU A 109 -11.20 -6.56 -10.35
C GLU A 109 -10.02 -7.55 -10.35
N ALA A 110 -10.28 -8.80 -10.75
CA ALA A 110 -9.27 -9.84 -10.72
C ALA A 110 -8.02 -9.37 -11.48
N ALA A 111 -6.88 -9.29 -10.79
CA ALA A 111 -5.62 -8.84 -11.39
C ALA A 111 -5.34 -9.63 -12.68
N HIS A 112 -5.07 -8.92 -13.76
CA HIS A 112 -4.73 -9.53 -15.04
C HIS A 112 -3.22 -9.81 -15.11
N PRO A 113 -2.78 -10.86 -15.84
CA PRO A 113 -1.35 -11.15 -16.02
C PRO A 113 -0.54 -10.01 -16.66
N GLY A 114 -1.22 -9.06 -17.33
CA GLY A 114 -0.60 -7.87 -17.91
C GLY A 114 -0.41 -6.71 -16.92
N ASP A 115 -1.01 -6.79 -15.73
CA ASP A 115 -0.90 -5.73 -14.73
C ASP A 115 0.48 -5.79 -14.05
N PRO A 116 1.17 -4.64 -13.90
CA PRO A 116 2.43 -4.62 -13.20
C PRO A 116 2.21 -4.96 -11.72
N ALA A 117 3.10 -5.77 -11.16
CA ALA A 117 3.20 -5.98 -9.71
C ALA A 117 4.12 -4.94 -9.05
N TYR A 118 5.19 -4.54 -9.75
CA TYR A 118 6.15 -3.56 -9.27
C TYR A 118 6.89 -2.86 -10.41
N VAL A 119 7.50 -1.71 -10.09
CA VAL A 119 8.53 -1.06 -10.91
C VAL A 119 9.78 -0.90 -10.04
N ILE A 120 10.90 -1.49 -10.46
CA ILE A 120 12.16 -1.45 -9.71
C ILE A 120 13.22 -0.69 -10.50
N TYR A 121 13.83 0.29 -9.86
CA TYR A 121 15.00 1.00 -10.38
C TYR A 121 16.25 0.25 -9.96
N THR A 122 16.94 -0.34 -10.92
CA THR A 122 18.25 -0.94 -10.71
C THR A 122 19.35 0.09 -11.00
N SER A 123 20.57 -0.20 -10.59
CA SER A 123 21.76 0.59 -10.94
C SER A 123 22.07 0.43 -12.44
N GLY A 124 21.25 1.03 -13.31
CA GLY A 124 21.57 1.14 -14.73
C GLY A 124 22.83 1.99 -14.91
N SER A 125 23.66 1.63 -15.89
CA SER A 125 24.94 2.28 -16.20
C SER A 125 24.85 3.78 -16.56
N THR A 126 23.63 4.34 -16.65
CA THR A 126 23.36 5.71 -17.05
C THR A 126 23.15 6.69 -15.89
N GLY A 127 23.32 6.23 -14.63
CA GLY A 127 23.66 7.04 -13.46
C GLY A 127 23.17 8.49 -13.43
N ARG A 128 21.84 8.69 -13.44
CA ARG A 128 21.24 9.90 -12.87
C ARG A 128 20.48 9.52 -11.61
#